data_AF-A0A344UJL3-F1
#
_entry.id   AF-A0A344UJL3-F1
#
_cell.length_a   1.000
_cell.length_b   1.000
_cell.length_c   1.000
_cell.angle_alpha   90.00
_cell.angle_beta   90.00
_cell.angle_gamma   90.00
#
_symmetry.space_group_name_H-M   'P 1'
#
loop_
_entity.id
_entity.type
_entity.pdbx_description
1 polymer ?
#
loop_
_entity_poly.entity_id
_entity_poly.type
_entity_poly.pdbx_seq_one_letter_code
_entity_poly.pdbx_strand_id
1 'polypeptide(L)'
;MNSVNFLDKLLDGVAVEWKPLGLLGEFVRGTGLQKSDFAENGVGCIHYGQIYTFYSDYASKTKSFVSPTLANKFRKAKKGDLIIATTSENIEDVCKTLVWLGEEEVCVSGETYILKHNQNPKYLAYFLKTPDFFDFKKRSQTGTKVIRVHGDKLATFQVPIPCPDNPQKSLEIQAEIVRILDAFTELTAELTAELTARKKQYNYYRDQLLSFNDDEVEWKTLGSLVDINTGSKPPEILESATSFDYINAGTSRSGYSAASNCAGDAVTTPSRGQGGIGYVGYQSKPFWLGPLCYKLQSTDLTVLINKYLFYFLQSRSEMLLGLKKEGGVPAVNKSDLVQLEIPVPSLEEQKRIVAILDKFDALTNSITEGLPREIELRQKQYEYYRDLLLSFPKSEEIEA
;
A
#
# COMPACT_ATOMS: atom_id res chain seq x y z
N MET A 1 6.50 20.21 -21.17
CA MET A 1 6.99 19.55 -22.40
C MET A 1 5.92 18.56 -22.81
N ASN A 2 5.41 18.62 -24.04
CA ASN A 2 4.43 17.62 -24.49
C ASN A 2 5.10 16.24 -24.50
N SER A 3 4.46 15.25 -23.87
CA SER A 3 4.95 13.88 -23.66
C SER A 3 5.35 13.17 -24.96
N VAL A 4 4.59 13.39 -26.03
CA VAL A 4 4.85 12.85 -27.38
C VAL A 4 6.24 13.29 -27.90
N ASN A 5 6.64 14.53 -27.60
CA ASN A 5 7.92 15.10 -28.03
C ASN A 5 9.14 14.42 -27.38
N PHE A 6 8.99 13.77 -26.22
CA PHE A 6 10.11 13.10 -25.54
C PHE A 6 10.43 11.76 -26.18
N LEU A 7 9.43 10.90 -26.40
CA LEU A 7 9.64 9.59 -27.02
C LEU A 7 10.14 9.75 -28.45
N ASP A 8 9.57 10.70 -29.21
CA ASP A 8 10.03 11.04 -30.56
C ASP A 8 11.50 11.46 -30.59
N LYS A 9 11.95 12.22 -29.58
CA LYS A 9 13.35 12.63 -29.43
C LYS A 9 14.26 11.50 -28.96
N LEU A 10 13.77 10.64 -28.06
CA LEU A 10 14.53 9.52 -27.53
C LEU A 10 14.77 8.47 -28.63
N LEU A 11 13.74 8.24 -29.45
CA LEU A 11 13.82 7.38 -30.61
C LEU A 11 14.54 8.10 -31.77
N ASP A 12 14.43 9.43 -31.89
CA ASP A 12 15.07 10.19 -32.96
C ASP A 12 14.72 9.62 -34.35
N GLY A 13 13.45 9.25 -34.54
CA GLY A 13 12.95 8.65 -35.78
C GLY A 13 13.42 7.22 -36.10
N VAL A 14 14.06 6.52 -35.15
CA VAL A 14 14.47 5.12 -35.36
C VAL A 14 13.31 4.13 -35.29
N ALA A 15 13.44 3.04 -36.04
CA ALA A 15 12.46 1.96 -36.08
C ALA A 15 12.36 1.20 -34.75
N VAL A 16 11.16 0.67 -34.50
CA VAL A 16 10.86 -0.24 -33.40
C VAL A 16 10.34 -1.55 -33.99
N GLU A 17 10.92 -2.66 -33.57
CA GLU A 17 10.46 -3.99 -33.99
C GLU A 17 9.87 -4.75 -32.82
N TRP A 18 8.65 -5.26 -32.98
CA TRP A 18 8.01 -6.10 -31.98
C TRP A 18 8.46 -7.55 -32.15
N LYS A 19 9.12 -8.10 -31.13
CA LYS A 19 9.66 -9.47 -31.14
C LYS A 19 9.01 -10.33 -30.07
N PRO A 20 8.69 -11.61 -30.35
CA PRO A 20 8.35 -12.57 -29.31
C PRO A 20 9.48 -12.69 -28.28
N LEU A 21 9.15 -12.75 -26.99
CA LEU A 21 10.13 -12.98 -25.91
C LEU A 21 11.05 -14.18 -26.18
N GLY A 22 10.51 -15.24 -26.78
CA GLY A 22 11.27 -16.45 -27.12
C GLY A 22 12.33 -16.25 -28.21
N LEU A 23 12.28 -15.15 -28.96
CA LEU A 23 13.36 -14.76 -29.89
C LEU A 23 14.42 -13.88 -29.24
N LEU A 24 14.11 -13.27 -28.09
CA LEU A 24 15.04 -12.41 -27.34
C LEU A 24 15.94 -13.22 -26.40
N GLY A 25 15.57 -14.47 -26.12
CA GLY A 25 16.24 -15.28 -25.12
C GLY A 25 15.77 -16.71 -25.00
N GLU A 26 16.44 -17.45 -24.12
CA GLU A 26 16.12 -18.85 -23.80
C GLU A 26 15.29 -18.94 -22.52
N PHE A 27 14.16 -19.64 -22.57
CA PHE A 27 13.38 -20.00 -21.39
C PHE A 27 13.86 -21.33 -20.81
N VAL A 28 14.37 -21.31 -19.58
CA VAL A 28 14.82 -22.50 -18.85
C VAL A 28 13.93 -22.69 -17.62
N ARG A 29 13.16 -23.77 -17.59
CA ARG A 29 12.37 -24.10 -16.40
C ARG A 29 13.30 -24.42 -15.22
N GLY A 30 12.99 -23.87 -14.05
CA GLY A 30 13.74 -24.15 -12.82
C GLY A 30 13.67 -25.62 -12.38
N THR A 31 14.38 -25.95 -11.31
CA THR A 31 14.42 -27.31 -10.75
C THR A 31 13.52 -27.41 -9.51
N GLY A 32 12.80 -28.52 -9.32
CA GLY A 32 11.97 -28.72 -8.14
C GLY A 32 12.74 -28.44 -6.85
N LEU A 33 12.28 -27.47 -6.05
CA LEU A 33 12.90 -27.03 -4.81
C LEU A 33 11.86 -27.09 -3.70
N GLN A 34 12.10 -27.91 -2.68
CA GLN A 34 11.24 -27.97 -1.50
C GLN A 34 11.81 -27.12 -0.38
N LYS A 35 10.95 -26.67 0.55
CA LYS A 35 11.40 -25.90 1.72
C LYS A 35 12.33 -26.71 2.63
N SER A 36 12.18 -28.03 2.64
CA SER A 36 13.05 -28.96 3.37
C SER A 36 14.48 -29.03 2.80
N ASP A 37 14.68 -28.58 1.56
CA ASP A 37 16.00 -28.54 0.92
C ASP A 37 16.82 -27.32 1.36
N PHE A 38 16.22 -26.39 2.10
CA PHE A 38 16.91 -25.18 2.57
C PHE A 38 17.97 -25.53 3.60
N ALA A 39 19.13 -24.88 3.45
CA ALA A 39 20.25 -24.92 4.36
C ALA A 39 20.48 -23.54 4.98
N GLU A 40 21.15 -23.50 6.13
CA GLU A 40 21.55 -22.25 6.79
C GLU A 40 22.58 -21.46 5.96
N ASN A 41 23.45 -22.17 5.23
CA ASN A 41 24.46 -21.60 4.34
C ASN A 41 24.65 -22.49 3.10
N GLY A 42 25.39 -21.99 2.11
CA GLY A 42 25.71 -22.73 0.88
C GLY A 42 25.51 -21.88 -0.37
N VAL A 43 25.02 -22.49 -1.44
CA VAL A 43 24.75 -21.81 -2.70
C VAL A 43 23.37 -21.15 -2.62
N GLY A 44 23.29 -19.88 -2.99
CA GLY A 44 22.03 -19.13 -2.95
C GLY A 44 20.94 -19.80 -3.78
N CYS A 45 19.71 -19.78 -3.27
CA CYS A 45 18.54 -20.27 -3.99
C CYS A 45 17.34 -19.31 -3.86
N ILE A 46 16.47 -19.35 -4.88
CA ILE A 46 15.22 -18.60 -4.93
C ILE A 46 14.07 -19.58 -5.15
N HIS A 47 13.20 -19.67 -4.15
CA HIS A 47 11.93 -20.38 -4.26
C HIS A 47 10.83 -19.44 -4.76
N TYR A 48 9.95 -19.90 -5.64
CA TYR A 48 8.91 -19.08 -6.27
C TYR A 48 8.06 -18.31 -5.25
N GLY A 49 7.69 -18.96 -4.13
CA GLY A 49 6.96 -18.31 -3.04
C GLY A 49 7.67 -17.10 -2.42
N GLN A 50 9.00 -17.04 -2.48
CA GLN A 50 9.79 -15.91 -2.00
C GLN A 50 9.76 -14.72 -2.96
N ILE A 51 9.52 -14.94 -4.26
CA ILE A 51 9.33 -13.87 -5.25
C ILE A 51 8.06 -13.08 -4.89
N TYR A 52 7.03 -13.75 -4.39
CA TYR A 52 5.81 -13.10 -3.91
C TYR A 52 5.97 -12.39 -2.57
N THR A 53 6.67 -13.04 -1.63
CA THR A 53 6.60 -12.69 -0.20
C THR A 53 7.81 -11.93 0.36
N PHE A 54 8.95 -11.93 -0.35
CA PHE A 54 10.19 -11.39 0.19
C PHE A 54 10.93 -10.48 -0.79
N TYR A 55 11.07 -10.92 -2.05
CA TYR A 55 11.79 -10.14 -3.04
C TYR A 55 10.91 -9.03 -3.61
N SER A 56 11.57 -7.91 -3.94
CA SER A 56 11.02 -6.86 -4.79
C SER A 56 11.18 -7.27 -6.26
N ASP A 57 11.17 -6.30 -7.17
CA ASP A 57 11.38 -6.56 -8.61
C ASP A 57 12.80 -7.01 -8.94
N TYR A 58 13.75 -6.69 -8.05
CA TYR A 58 15.17 -6.94 -8.25
C TYR A 58 15.79 -7.49 -6.98
N ALA A 59 16.76 -8.39 -7.12
CA ALA A 59 17.55 -8.88 -6.00
C ALA A 59 19.00 -9.11 -6.39
N SER A 60 19.93 -8.75 -5.50
CA SER A 60 21.36 -9.04 -5.62
C SER A 60 21.88 -10.01 -4.57
N LYS A 61 21.00 -10.42 -3.64
CA LYS A 61 21.31 -11.35 -2.54
C LYS A 61 20.14 -12.30 -2.34
N THR A 62 20.45 -13.52 -1.91
CA THR A 62 19.45 -14.54 -1.59
C THR A 62 19.08 -14.53 -0.11
N LYS A 63 17.84 -14.89 0.19
CA LYS A 63 17.36 -15.21 1.54
C LYS A 63 17.72 -16.63 1.97
N SER A 64 17.70 -17.56 1.01
CA SER A 64 17.81 -18.99 1.27
C SER A 64 18.98 -19.59 0.52
N PHE A 65 19.46 -20.72 1.03
CA PHE A 65 20.60 -21.44 0.51
C PHE A 65 20.25 -22.93 0.37
N VAL A 66 21.00 -23.62 -0.48
CA VAL A 66 21.01 -25.08 -0.58
C VAL A 66 22.44 -25.58 -0.45
N SER A 67 22.61 -26.86 -0.12
CA SER A 67 23.94 -27.47 -0.08
C SER A 67 24.61 -27.44 -1.46
N PRO A 68 25.96 -27.33 -1.53
CA PRO A 68 26.68 -27.33 -2.81
C PRO A 68 26.40 -28.57 -3.67
N THR A 69 26.26 -29.75 -3.04
CA THR A 69 25.95 -31.01 -3.72
C THR A 69 24.59 -30.97 -4.40
N LEU A 70 23.59 -30.36 -3.75
CA LEU A 70 22.26 -30.20 -4.33
C LEU A 70 22.27 -29.15 -5.43
N ALA A 71 22.97 -28.03 -5.23
CA ALA A 71 23.09 -26.95 -6.20
C ALA A 71 23.59 -27.40 -7.58
N ASN A 72 24.44 -28.42 -7.65
CA ASN A 72 24.94 -28.98 -8.91
C ASN A 72 23.84 -29.60 -9.79
N LYS A 73 22.70 -29.97 -9.19
CA LYS A 73 21.55 -30.53 -9.91
C LYS A 73 20.55 -29.47 -10.37
N PHE A 74 20.74 -28.22 -9.92
CA PHE A 74 19.77 -27.14 -10.12
C PHE A 74 20.09 -26.33 -11.36
N ARG A 75 19.03 -25.87 -12.02
CA ARG A 75 19.14 -24.76 -12.97
C ARG A 75 19.41 -23.47 -12.20
N LYS A 76 20.33 -22.67 -12.74
CA LYS A 76 20.78 -21.44 -12.12
C LYS A 76 20.56 -20.25 -13.04
N ALA A 77 20.17 -19.13 -12.44
CA ALA A 77 20.10 -17.84 -13.09
C ALA A 77 21.41 -17.08 -12.84
N LYS A 78 21.84 -16.31 -13.83
CA LYS A 78 23.02 -15.43 -13.81
C LYS A 78 22.58 -13.98 -13.66
N LYS A 79 23.54 -13.11 -13.36
CA LYS A 79 23.32 -11.66 -13.35
C LYS A 79 22.70 -11.22 -14.67
N GLY A 80 21.59 -10.50 -14.59
CA GLY A 80 20.80 -10.04 -15.74
C GLY A 80 19.67 -10.99 -16.15
N ASP A 81 19.62 -12.23 -15.67
CA ASP A 81 18.50 -13.12 -16.00
C ASP A 81 17.22 -12.71 -15.26
N LEU A 82 16.07 -12.92 -15.92
CA LEU A 82 14.74 -12.79 -15.31
C LEU A 82 14.30 -14.13 -14.74
N ILE A 83 13.79 -14.12 -13.51
CA ILE A 83 13.17 -15.27 -12.84
C ILE A 83 11.67 -14.99 -12.73
N ILE A 84 10.87 -15.70 -13.53
CA ILE A 84 9.45 -15.45 -13.70
C ILE A 84 8.66 -16.54 -12.94
N ALA A 85 7.97 -16.16 -11.87
CA ALA A 85 7.12 -17.06 -11.11
C ALA A 85 5.81 -17.33 -11.87
N THR A 86 5.65 -18.53 -12.40
CA THR A 86 4.58 -18.83 -13.37
C THR A 86 3.28 -19.32 -12.77
N THR A 87 3.20 -19.44 -11.44
CA THR A 87 2.01 -19.93 -10.73
C THR A 87 1.61 -19.01 -9.59
N SER A 88 0.31 -18.75 -9.45
CA SER A 88 -0.26 -17.98 -8.34
C SER A 88 -1.71 -18.40 -8.07
N GLU A 89 -2.31 -17.88 -7.00
CA GLU A 89 -3.75 -18.01 -6.71
C GLU A 89 -4.59 -16.91 -7.37
N ASN A 90 -3.95 -15.86 -7.90
CA ASN A 90 -4.61 -14.71 -8.51
C ASN A 90 -3.87 -14.21 -9.77
N ILE A 91 -4.59 -13.49 -10.63
CA ILE A 91 -4.10 -13.04 -11.95
C ILE A 91 -3.14 -11.86 -11.85
N GLU A 92 -3.27 -11.07 -10.79
CA GLU A 92 -2.41 -9.92 -10.48
C GLU A 92 -0.97 -10.39 -10.28
N ASP A 93 -0.78 -11.45 -9.49
CA ASP A 93 0.51 -11.97 -9.09
C ASP A 93 1.12 -12.97 -10.09
N VAL A 94 0.34 -13.72 -10.85
CA VAL A 94 0.94 -14.71 -11.79
C VAL A 94 1.91 -14.02 -12.76
N CYS A 95 3.03 -14.69 -13.06
CA CYS A 95 4.17 -14.16 -13.82
C CYS A 95 4.91 -13.00 -13.14
N LYS A 96 4.82 -12.86 -11.81
CA LYS A 96 5.68 -11.93 -11.08
C LYS A 96 7.15 -12.23 -11.42
N THR A 97 7.84 -11.19 -11.84
CA THR A 97 9.18 -11.27 -12.40
C THR A 97 10.18 -10.67 -11.43
N LEU A 98 11.27 -11.39 -11.19
CA LEU A 98 12.42 -10.95 -10.41
C LEU A 98 13.65 -10.88 -11.31
N VAL A 99 14.31 -9.73 -11.41
CA VAL A 99 15.63 -9.65 -12.04
C VAL A 99 16.70 -10.05 -11.04
N TRP A 100 17.56 -10.99 -11.43
CA TRP A 100 18.75 -11.30 -10.64
C TRP A 100 19.90 -10.36 -10.99
N LEU A 101 20.37 -9.59 -10.01
CA LEU A 101 21.47 -8.63 -10.14
C LEU A 101 22.70 -9.02 -9.30
N GLY A 102 22.68 -10.20 -8.67
CA GLY A 102 23.81 -10.69 -7.88
C GLY A 102 24.95 -11.16 -8.77
N GLU A 103 26.18 -10.99 -8.30
CA GLU A 103 27.38 -11.43 -9.06
C GLU A 103 27.47 -12.95 -9.16
N GLU A 104 27.01 -13.66 -8.12
CA GLU A 104 27.00 -15.12 -8.07
C GLU A 104 25.76 -15.72 -8.76
N GLU A 105 25.90 -16.90 -9.33
CA GLU A 105 24.76 -17.67 -9.84
C GLU A 105 23.81 -18.10 -8.72
N VAL A 106 22.50 -18.14 -9.01
CA VAL A 106 21.48 -18.51 -8.03
C VAL A 106 20.63 -19.68 -8.50
N CYS A 107 20.43 -20.68 -7.65
CA CYS A 107 19.55 -21.83 -7.92
C CYS A 107 18.07 -21.40 -7.94
N VAL A 108 17.29 -21.89 -8.90
CA VAL A 108 15.92 -21.42 -9.12
C VAL A 108 14.90 -22.57 -9.09
N SER A 109 13.77 -22.36 -8.39
CA SER A 109 12.73 -23.39 -8.20
C SER A 109 11.89 -23.69 -9.46
N GLY A 110 11.33 -24.89 -9.55
CA GLY A 110 10.67 -25.42 -10.78
C GLY A 110 9.30 -24.83 -11.15
N GLU A 111 8.72 -24.01 -10.28
CA GLU A 111 7.50 -23.22 -10.54
C GLU A 111 7.82 -21.83 -11.10
N THR A 112 9.05 -21.68 -11.62
CA THR A 112 9.51 -20.49 -12.31
C THR A 112 10.21 -20.87 -13.61
N TYR A 113 10.32 -19.89 -14.50
CA TYR A 113 11.22 -19.92 -15.65
C TYR A 113 12.31 -18.88 -15.48
N ILE A 114 13.51 -19.25 -15.90
CA ILE A 114 14.62 -18.33 -16.11
C ILE A 114 14.56 -17.89 -17.57
N LEU A 115 14.46 -16.59 -17.83
CA LEU A 115 14.65 -16.02 -19.16
C LEU A 115 16.06 -15.46 -19.24
N LYS A 116 16.91 -16.15 -20.02
CA LYS A 116 18.26 -15.70 -20.35
C LYS A 116 18.22 -14.87 -21.62
N HIS A 117 18.69 -13.64 -21.58
CA HIS A 117 18.58 -12.71 -22.72
C HIS A 117 19.78 -11.76 -22.80
N ASN A 118 19.83 -10.97 -23.87
CA ASN A 118 20.84 -9.93 -24.10
C ASN A 118 20.28 -8.49 -24.06
N GLN A 119 19.01 -8.32 -23.71
CA GLN A 119 18.37 -7.00 -23.52
C GLN A 119 18.69 -6.39 -22.15
N ASN A 120 18.28 -5.14 -21.91
CA ASN A 120 18.31 -4.58 -20.57
C ASN A 120 17.28 -5.32 -19.68
N PRO A 121 17.68 -5.92 -18.56
CA PRO A 121 16.79 -6.79 -17.80
C PRO A 121 15.68 -6.04 -17.06
N LYS A 122 15.98 -4.82 -16.60
CA LYS A 122 14.96 -3.99 -15.96
C LYS A 122 13.94 -3.49 -16.99
N TYR A 123 14.38 -3.21 -18.22
CA TYR A 123 13.46 -2.84 -19.30
C TYR A 123 12.44 -3.95 -19.55
N LEU A 124 12.89 -5.20 -19.70
CA LEU A 124 11.99 -6.34 -19.83
C LEU A 124 11.09 -6.49 -18.60
N ALA A 125 11.64 -6.39 -17.38
CA ALA A 125 10.85 -6.50 -16.16
C ALA A 125 9.76 -5.41 -16.04
N TYR A 126 10.04 -4.17 -16.45
CA TYR A 126 9.05 -3.10 -16.51
C TYR A 126 8.00 -3.37 -17.60
N PHE A 127 8.41 -3.89 -18.76
CA PHE A 127 7.50 -4.21 -19.84
C PHE A 127 6.52 -5.34 -19.45
N LEU A 128 6.96 -6.31 -18.65
CA LEU A 128 6.12 -7.36 -18.05
C LEU A 128 5.20 -6.87 -16.92
N LYS A 129 5.07 -5.56 -16.72
CA LYS A 129 4.11 -4.93 -15.81
C LYS A 129 3.10 -4.04 -16.53
N THR A 130 3.18 -3.97 -17.85
CA THR A 130 2.26 -3.17 -18.66
C THR A 130 0.84 -3.77 -18.65
N PRO A 131 -0.20 -2.96 -18.89
CA PRO A 131 -1.56 -3.45 -19.11
C PRO A 131 -1.64 -4.50 -20.22
N ASP A 132 -0.90 -4.32 -21.32
CA ASP A 132 -0.80 -5.27 -22.44
C ASP A 132 -0.35 -6.66 -21.96
N PHE A 133 0.65 -6.73 -21.08
CA PHE A 133 1.07 -7.99 -20.50
C PHE A 133 0.03 -8.57 -19.55
N PHE A 134 -0.63 -7.75 -18.74
CA PHE A 134 -1.72 -8.21 -17.86
C PHE A 134 -2.86 -8.87 -18.65
N ASP A 135 -3.26 -8.27 -19.77
CA ASP A 135 -4.26 -8.83 -20.66
C ASP A 135 -3.78 -10.11 -21.38
N PHE A 136 -2.49 -10.17 -21.73
CA PHE A 136 -1.87 -11.40 -22.22
C PHE A 136 -1.94 -12.53 -21.17
N LYS A 137 -1.64 -12.25 -19.89
CA LYS A 137 -1.75 -13.22 -18.79
C LYS A 137 -3.17 -13.77 -18.67
N LYS A 138 -4.18 -12.90 -18.71
CA LYS A 138 -5.60 -13.28 -18.62
C LYS A 138 -6.02 -14.27 -19.70
N ARG A 139 -5.54 -14.06 -20.93
CA ARG A 139 -5.84 -14.94 -22.08
C ARG A 139 -5.03 -16.23 -22.09
N SER A 140 -3.85 -16.23 -21.45
CA SER A 140 -2.88 -17.33 -21.52
C SER A 140 -2.86 -18.22 -20.29
N GLN A 141 -3.58 -17.85 -19.23
CA GLN A 141 -3.60 -18.62 -17.99
C GLN A 141 -4.38 -19.94 -18.12
N THR A 142 -3.99 -20.92 -17.32
CA THR A 142 -4.66 -22.20 -17.13
C THR A 142 -4.83 -22.49 -15.63
N GLY A 143 -5.76 -23.38 -15.27
CA GLY A 143 -6.05 -23.72 -13.87
C GLY A 143 -7.18 -22.90 -13.26
N THR A 144 -7.76 -23.38 -12.15
CA THR A 144 -8.93 -22.77 -11.51
C THR A 144 -8.59 -22.19 -10.13
N LYS A 145 -8.05 -23.02 -9.23
CA LYS A 145 -7.66 -22.59 -7.87
C LYS A 145 -6.24 -22.03 -7.81
N VAL A 146 -5.34 -22.66 -8.56
CA VAL A 146 -3.97 -22.19 -8.77
C VAL A 146 -3.83 -22.02 -10.26
N ILE A 147 -3.59 -20.78 -10.68
CA ILE A 147 -3.46 -20.41 -12.07
C ILE A 147 -2.00 -20.49 -12.50
N ARG A 148 -1.78 -20.74 -13.78
CA ARG A 148 -0.45 -20.89 -14.38
C ARG A 148 -0.37 -20.27 -15.76
N VAL A 149 0.77 -19.68 -16.10
CA VAL A 149 1.12 -19.36 -17.49
C VAL A 149 2.34 -20.19 -17.90
N HIS A 150 2.21 -20.96 -18.97
CA HIS A 150 3.28 -21.83 -19.44
C HIS A 150 4.36 -21.07 -20.21
N GLY A 151 5.60 -21.57 -20.18
CA GLY A 151 6.75 -20.91 -20.81
C GLY A 151 6.66 -20.81 -22.33
N ASP A 152 6.06 -21.80 -22.99
CA ASP A 152 5.76 -21.78 -24.42
C ASP A 152 4.78 -20.65 -24.78
N LYS A 153 3.78 -20.38 -23.94
CA LYS A 153 2.91 -19.22 -24.09
C LYS A 153 3.67 -17.93 -23.83
N LEU A 154 4.39 -17.81 -22.71
CA LEU A 154 5.18 -16.61 -22.38
C LEU A 154 6.14 -16.22 -23.52
N ALA A 155 6.78 -17.21 -24.15
CA ALA A 155 7.68 -16.98 -25.27
C ALA A 155 7.01 -16.28 -26.48
N THR A 156 5.68 -16.33 -26.61
CA THR A 156 4.94 -15.69 -27.70
C THR A 156 4.61 -14.21 -27.45
N PHE A 157 4.74 -13.73 -26.20
CA PHE A 157 4.43 -12.34 -25.88
C PHE A 157 5.38 -11.38 -26.60
N GLN A 158 4.81 -10.37 -27.26
CA GLN A 158 5.56 -9.42 -28.08
C GLN A 158 6.14 -8.31 -27.21
N VAL A 159 7.42 -8.00 -27.42
CA VAL A 159 8.13 -6.92 -26.74
C VAL A 159 8.76 -6.01 -27.79
N PRO A 160 8.63 -4.69 -27.65
CA PRO A 160 9.21 -3.74 -28.57
C PRO A 160 10.71 -3.62 -28.33
N ILE A 161 11.48 -3.73 -29.42
CA ILE A 161 12.93 -3.54 -29.44
C ILE A 161 13.22 -2.26 -30.23
N PRO A 162 13.62 -1.16 -29.58
CA PRO A 162 14.00 0.06 -30.28
C PRO A 162 15.34 -0.17 -30.99
N CYS A 163 15.57 0.46 -32.16
CA CYS A 163 16.82 0.32 -32.92
C CYS A 163 17.23 -1.15 -33.15
N PRO A 164 16.37 -2.02 -33.73
CA PRO A 164 16.67 -3.44 -33.87
C PRO A 164 17.98 -3.73 -34.63
N ASP A 165 18.34 -2.85 -35.57
CA ASP A 165 19.56 -2.97 -36.38
C ASP A 165 20.83 -2.43 -35.69
N ASN A 166 20.70 -1.79 -34.52
CA ASN A 166 21.81 -1.29 -33.73
C ASN A 166 21.66 -1.68 -32.25
N PRO A 167 22.15 -2.87 -31.86
CA PRO A 167 22.00 -3.39 -30.49
C PRO A 167 22.56 -2.47 -29.41
N GLN A 168 23.66 -1.76 -29.69
CA GLN A 168 24.25 -0.82 -28.74
C GLN A 168 23.31 0.36 -28.48
N LYS A 169 22.81 1.00 -29.55
CA LYS A 169 21.83 2.09 -29.44
C LYS A 169 20.52 1.62 -28.81
N SER A 170 20.09 0.38 -29.10
CA SER A 170 18.92 -0.23 -28.46
C SER A 170 19.06 -0.29 -26.94
N LEU A 171 20.20 -0.81 -26.46
CA LEU A 171 20.48 -0.93 -25.03
C LEU A 171 20.59 0.45 -24.35
N GLU A 172 21.15 1.45 -25.03
CA GLU A 172 21.21 2.83 -24.53
C GLU A 172 19.81 3.44 -24.35
N ILE A 173 18.92 3.26 -25.33
CA ILE A 173 17.52 3.71 -25.23
C ILE A 173 16.79 2.99 -24.09
N GLN A 174 16.93 1.66 -24.01
CA GLN A 174 16.34 0.88 -22.92
C GLN A 174 16.87 1.32 -21.56
N ALA A 175 18.16 1.63 -21.44
CA ALA A 175 18.78 2.12 -20.22
C ALA A 175 18.24 3.50 -19.82
N GLU A 176 17.99 4.40 -20.77
CA GLU A 176 17.41 5.72 -20.49
C GLU A 176 15.95 5.61 -20.01
N ILE A 177 15.15 4.71 -20.62
CA ILE A 177 13.80 4.40 -20.13
C ILE A 177 13.88 3.87 -18.69
N VAL A 178 14.77 2.89 -18.45
CA VAL A 178 14.96 2.30 -17.12
C VAL A 178 15.40 3.35 -16.10
N ARG A 179 16.30 4.27 -16.45
CA ARG A 179 16.76 5.36 -15.58
C ARG A 179 15.59 6.21 -15.09
N ILE A 180 14.65 6.53 -15.98
CA ILE A 180 13.47 7.33 -15.64
C ILE A 180 12.51 6.52 -14.75
N LEU A 181 12.23 5.27 -15.10
CA LEU A 181 11.31 4.41 -14.33
C LEU A 181 11.87 4.02 -12.95
N ASP A 182 13.18 3.81 -12.84
CA ASP A 182 13.88 3.58 -11.57
C ASP A 182 13.74 4.81 -10.67
N ALA A 183 13.96 6.02 -11.19
CA ALA A 183 13.84 7.26 -10.41
C ALA A 183 12.43 7.45 -9.80
N PHE A 184 11.37 7.11 -10.55
CA PHE A 184 10.00 7.14 -10.01
C PHE A 184 9.77 6.07 -8.94
N THR A 185 10.34 4.88 -9.15
CA THR A 185 10.20 3.75 -8.23
C THR A 185 10.91 4.06 -6.91
N GLU A 186 12.12 4.62 -6.97
CA GLU A 186 12.92 5.05 -5.81
C GLU A 186 12.19 6.13 -5.00
N LEU A 187 11.71 7.19 -5.65
CA LEU A 187 10.96 8.25 -4.98
C LEU A 187 9.70 7.74 -4.26
N THR A 188 8.99 6.79 -4.87
CA THR A 188 7.80 6.17 -4.25
C THR A 188 8.19 5.32 -3.03
N ALA A 189 9.31 4.60 -3.10
CA ALA A 189 9.83 3.82 -1.98
C ALA A 189 10.28 4.72 -0.82
N GLU A 190 11.00 5.81 -1.11
CA GLU A 190 11.41 6.82 -0.12
C GLU A 190 10.22 7.45 0.59
N LEU A 191 9.19 7.88 -0.14
CA LEU A 191 7.97 8.45 0.46
C LEU A 191 7.23 7.44 1.33
N THR A 192 7.20 6.17 0.94
CA THR A 192 6.56 5.11 1.74
C THR A 192 7.34 4.82 3.03
N ALA A 193 8.68 4.83 2.95
CA ALA A 193 9.56 4.71 4.09
C ALA A 193 9.40 5.92 5.04
N GLU A 194 9.36 7.12 4.51
CA GLU A 194 9.13 8.37 5.25
C GLU A 194 7.76 8.35 5.95
N LEU A 195 6.68 7.97 5.25
CA LEU A 195 5.35 7.82 5.85
C LEU A 195 5.37 6.84 7.03
N THR A 196 6.08 5.72 6.89
CA THR A 196 6.23 4.73 7.97
C THR A 196 7.00 5.30 9.17
N ALA A 197 8.10 6.00 8.92
CA ALA A 197 8.88 6.66 9.96
C ALA A 197 8.06 7.75 10.68
N ARG A 198 7.30 8.56 9.94
CA ARG A 198 6.43 9.61 10.49
C ARG A 198 5.29 9.05 11.32
N LYS A 199 4.68 7.93 10.93
CA LYS A 199 3.65 7.26 11.76
C LYS A 199 4.23 6.76 13.09
N LYS A 200 5.45 6.20 13.09
CA LYS A 200 6.14 5.82 14.33
C LYS A 200 6.44 7.03 15.20
N GLN A 201 6.96 8.10 14.58
CA GLN A 201 7.24 9.36 15.26
C GLN A 201 5.99 10.00 15.87
N TYR A 202 4.87 10.00 15.12
CA TYR A 202 3.57 10.48 15.59
C TYR A 202 3.12 9.73 16.85
N ASN A 203 3.13 8.39 16.81
CA ASN A 203 2.73 7.59 17.97
C ASN A 203 3.59 7.90 19.20
N TYR A 204 4.91 7.97 19.04
CA TYR A 204 5.82 8.31 20.13
C TYR A 204 5.51 9.68 20.74
N TYR A 205 5.40 10.74 19.93
CA TYR A 205 5.14 12.08 20.45
C TYR A 205 3.72 12.25 20.98
N ARG A 206 2.73 11.61 20.37
CA ARG A 206 1.35 11.58 20.88
C ARG A 206 1.33 11.01 22.29
N ASP A 207 1.96 9.85 22.48
CA ASP A 207 1.97 9.18 23.78
C ASP A 207 2.76 10.00 24.81
N GLN A 208 3.85 10.65 24.39
CA GLN A 208 4.62 11.56 25.26
C GLN A 208 3.83 12.82 25.65
N LEU A 209 3.16 13.49 24.70
CA LEU A 209 2.40 14.72 24.93
C LEU A 209 1.12 14.50 25.76
N LEU A 210 0.59 13.27 25.74
CA LEU A 210 -0.63 12.88 26.45
C LEU A 210 -0.33 11.95 27.64
N SER A 211 0.92 11.96 28.11
CA SER A 211 1.33 11.34 29.35
C SER A 211 1.54 12.44 30.38
N PHE A 212 0.79 12.37 31.46
CA PHE A 212 0.85 13.34 32.56
C PHE A 212 1.08 12.59 33.86
N ASN A 213 1.89 13.16 34.75
CA ASN A 213 2.00 12.67 36.11
C ASN A 213 0.83 13.22 36.96
N ASP A 214 0.47 12.51 38.03
CA ASP A 214 -0.66 12.89 38.90
C ASP A 214 -0.47 14.28 39.54
N ASP A 215 0.77 14.71 39.75
CA ASP A 215 1.11 16.00 40.35
C ASP A 215 1.15 17.16 39.33
N GLU A 216 1.07 16.88 38.02
CA GLU A 216 1.22 17.88 36.95
C GLU A 216 -0.11 18.48 36.48
N VAL A 217 -1.21 17.72 36.60
CA VAL A 217 -2.52 18.09 36.05
C VAL A 217 -3.65 17.60 36.94
N GLU A 218 -4.77 18.33 36.90
CA GLU A 218 -5.98 17.89 37.58
C GLU A 218 -6.67 16.79 36.77
N TRP A 219 -6.94 15.66 37.41
CA TRP A 219 -7.73 14.57 36.83
C TRP A 219 -9.20 14.74 37.19
N LYS A 220 -10.07 14.69 36.19
CA LYS A 220 -11.51 14.89 36.35
C LYS A 220 -12.30 13.77 35.70
N THR A 221 -13.46 13.46 36.29
CA THR A 221 -14.40 12.51 35.70
C THR A 221 -14.99 13.09 34.42
N LEU A 222 -14.98 12.28 33.36
CA LEU A 222 -15.42 12.66 32.02
C LEU A 222 -16.84 13.21 32.03
N GLY A 223 -17.74 12.57 32.77
CA GLY A 223 -19.14 12.98 32.88
C GLY A 223 -19.38 14.36 33.50
N SER A 224 -18.39 14.93 34.22
CA SER A 224 -18.47 16.30 34.75
C SER A 224 -18.11 17.37 33.71
N LEU A 225 -17.44 16.98 32.63
CA LEU A 225 -16.86 17.89 31.63
C LEU A 225 -17.57 17.87 30.28
N VAL A 226 -18.32 16.81 29.99
CA VAL A 226 -18.89 16.60 28.65
C VAL A 226 -20.33 16.10 28.71
N ASP A 227 -21.12 16.56 27.74
CA ASP A 227 -22.41 15.99 27.42
C ASP A 227 -22.23 14.71 26.59
N ILE A 228 -22.72 13.59 27.12
CA ILE A 228 -22.69 12.28 26.45
C ILE A 228 -24.09 11.87 26.02
N ASN A 229 -24.36 11.83 24.72
CA ASN A 229 -25.67 11.42 24.18
C ASN A 229 -25.52 10.51 22.96
N THR A 230 -26.57 9.76 22.65
CA THR A 230 -26.70 9.01 21.39
C THR A 230 -27.68 9.73 20.46
N GLY A 231 -27.67 9.37 19.18
CA GLY A 231 -28.61 9.92 18.21
C GLY A 231 -29.72 8.94 17.86
N SER A 232 -30.25 9.08 16.65
CA SER A 232 -31.36 8.30 16.12
C SER A 232 -31.03 7.76 14.74
N LYS A 233 -31.74 6.72 14.29
CA LYS A 233 -31.60 6.24 12.91
C LYS A 233 -32.12 7.33 11.96
N PRO A 234 -31.39 7.67 10.87
CA PRO A 234 -31.90 8.62 9.89
C PRO A 234 -33.13 8.04 9.16
N PRO A 235 -34.02 8.90 8.63
CA PRO A 235 -35.17 8.44 7.83
C PRO A 235 -34.74 7.57 6.65
N GLU A 236 -33.63 7.92 6.02
CA GLU A 236 -33.03 7.22 4.90
C GLU A 236 -31.50 7.18 5.05
N ILE A 237 -30.89 6.05 4.68
CA ILE A 237 -29.43 5.88 4.63
C ILE A 237 -29.05 5.88 3.15
N LEU A 238 -28.22 6.84 2.76
CA LEU A 238 -27.77 7.02 1.39
C LEU A 238 -26.40 6.38 1.20
N GLU A 239 -26.20 5.71 0.06
CA GLU A 239 -24.89 5.16 -0.31
C GLU A 239 -23.99 6.20 -0.98
N SER A 240 -24.60 7.15 -1.69
CA SER A 240 -23.89 8.25 -2.36
C SER A 240 -23.51 9.35 -1.38
N ALA A 241 -22.34 9.93 -1.58
CA ALA A 241 -21.81 10.97 -0.71
C ALA A 241 -22.71 12.21 -0.66
N THR A 242 -23.02 12.67 0.55
CA THR A 242 -23.68 13.95 0.83
C THR A 242 -22.79 14.83 1.69
N SER A 243 -23.28 15.99 2.10
CA SER A 243 -22.61 16.85 3.08
C SER A 243 -22.61 16.27 4.51
N PHE A 244 -23.37 15.22 4.79
CA PHE A 244 -23.58 14.70 6.16
C PHE A 244 -23.32 13.20 6.25
N ASP A 245 -22.18 12.86 6.84
CA ASP A 245 -21.84 11.47 7.16
C ASP A 245 -22.82 10.92 8.20
N TYR A 246 -23.23 9.66 8.04
CA TYR A 246 -23.97 8.91 9.05
C TYR A 246 -23.00 8.11 9.92
N ILE A 247 -22.87 8.51 11.19
CA ILE A 247 -21.96 7.89 12.16
C ILE A 247 -22.77 7.09 13.17
N ASN A 248 -22.62 5.75 13.16
CA ASN A 248 -23.42 4.87 14.00
C ASN A 248 -22.60 3.81 14.72
N ALA A 249 -22.04 2.84 14.02
CA ALA A 249 -21.21 1.80 14.64
C ALA A 249 -20.00 1.48 13.76
N GLY A 250 -18.99 0.84 14.34
CA GLY A 250 -17.75 0.50 13.64
C GLY A 250 -16.71 1.61 13.65
N THR A 251 -15.67 1.46 12.83
CA THR A 251 -14.52 2.37 12.73
C THR A 251 -14.60 3.34 11.56
N SER A 252 -15.69 3.29 10.80
CA SER A 252 -15.95 4.12 9.63
C SER A 252 -17.40 4.58 9.62
N ARG A 253 -17.71 5.53 8.73
CA ARG A 253 -19.09 5.98 8.51
C ARG A 253 -19.97 4.81 8.07
N SER A 254 -21.22 4.82 8.50
CA SER A 254 -22.22 3.79 8.18
C SER A 254 -23.08 4.16 6.94
N GLY A 255 -22.70 5.20 6.21
CA GLY A 255 -23.39 5.74 5.04
C GLY A 255 -23.46 7.27 5.09
N TYR A 256 -24.44 7.82 4.38
CA TYR A 256 -24.72 9.25 4.32
C TYR A 256 -26.18 9.54 4.67
N SER A 257 -26.47 10.81 4.94
CA SER A 257 -27.82 11.28 5.26
C SER A 257 -28.09 12.62 4.56
N ALA A 258 -29.37 12.93 4.33
CA ALA A 258 -29.77 14.17 3.66
C ALA A 258 -29.67 15.42 4.55
N ALA A 259 -29.60 15.24 5.87
CA ALA A 259 -29.55 16.30 6.86
C ALA A 259 -28.58 15.94 7.99
N SER A 260 -28.33 16.86 8.92
CA SER A 260 -27.57 16.59 10.16
C SER A 260 -28.49 16.66 11.39
N ASN A 261 -28.21 15.85 12.40
CA ASN A 261 -28.78 16.02 13.76
C ASN A 261 -27.73 16.49 14.79
N CYS A 262 -26.47 16.63 14.36
CA CYS A 262 -25.36 17.13 15.17
C CYS A 262 -24.59 18.19 14.37
N ALA A 263 -24.22 19.29 15.03
CA ALA A 263 -23.52 20.41 14.40
C ALA A 263 -22.03 20.13 14.10
N GLY A 264 -21.46 19.05 14.64
CA GLY A 264 -20.03 18.78 14.60
C GLY A 264 -19.32 19.25 15.86
N ASP A 265 -18.02 19.52 15.74
CA ASP A 265 -17.07 19.71 16.83
C ASP A 265 -17.31 18.75 18.01
N ALA A 266 -17.31 17.45 17.69
CA ALA A 266 -17.63 16.44 18.69
C ALA A 266 -16.78 15.18 18.55
N VAL A 267 -16.49 14.57 19.70
CA VAL A 267 -15.83 13.27 19.76
C VAL A 267 -16.90 12.19 19.67
N THR A 268 -16.65 11.14 18.91
CA THR A 268 -17.59 10.03 18.73
C THR A 268 -16.94 8.70 19.08
N THR A 269 -17.65 7.83 19.79
CA THR A 269 -17.21 6.45 20.05
C THR A 269 -18.38 5.49 19.89
N PRO A 270 -18.24 4.35 19.20
CA PRO A 270 -19.28 3.35 19.13
C PRO A 270 -19.69 2.85 20.52
N SER A 271 -20.99 2.80 20.79
CA SER A 271 -21.56 2.30 22.04
C SER A 271 -21.78 0.80 22.01
N ARG A 272 -21.99 0.22 20.81
CA ARG A 272 -22.21 -1.22 20.61
C ARG A 272 -21.60 -1.71 19.27
N GLY A 273 -21.14 -2.97 19.23
CA GLY A 273 -20.75 -3.65 17.98
C GLY A 273 -19.55 -4.60 18.12
N GLN A 274 -19.41 -5.55 17.21
CA GLN A 274 -18.37 -6.60 17.30
C GLN A 274 -16.92 -6.13 17.03
N GLY A 275 -16.72 -4.96 16.41
CA GLY A 275 -15.38 -4.47 16.07
C GLY A 275 -15.17 -2.95 16.15
N GLY A 276 -16.17 -2.19 16.61
CA GLY A 276 -16.08 -0.72 16.71
C GLY A 276 -15.79 -0.22 18.13
N ILE A 277 -15.99 -1.03 19.17
CA ILE A 277 -15.74 -0.61 20.55
C ILE A 277 -14.28 -0.21 20.70
N GLY A 278 -14.02 0.91 21.38
CA GLY A 278 -12.68 1.48 21.55
C GLY A 278 -12.26 2.46 20.45
N TYR A 279 -12.97 2.50 19.32
CA TYR A 279 -12.68 3.48 18.28
C TYR A 279 -13.12 4.88 18.68
N VAL A 280 -12.24 5.85 18.47
CA VAL A 280 -12.50 7.27 18.74
C VAL A 280 -12.39 8.05 17.44
N GLY A 281 -13.52 8.63 17.02
CA GLY A 281 -13.60 9.54 15.88
C GLY A 281 -13.79 10.99 16.33
N TYR A 282 -13.50 11.93 15.43
CA TYR A 282 -13.77 13.35 15.62
C TYR A 282 -14.55 13.89 14.43
N GLN A 283 -15.70 14.49 14.70
CA GLN A 283 -16.59 15.04 13.69
C GLN A 283 -16.44 16.57 13.72
N SER A 284 -15.63 17.13 12.83
CA SER A 284 -15.42 18.59 12.75
C SER A 284 -16.56 19.32 12.06
N LYS A 285 -17.32 18.62 11.22
CA LYS A 285 -18.44 19.16 10.43
C LYS A 285 -19.78 18.59 10.92
N PRO A 286 -20.91 19.21 10.56
CA PRO A 286 -22.21 18.63 10.83
C PRO A 286 -22.35 17.21 10.29
N PHE A 287 -23.01 16.35 11.05
CA PHE A 287 -23.17 14.93 10.74
C PHE A 287 -24.48 14.38 11.32
N TRP A 288 -24.82 13.16 10.96
CA TRP A 288 -25.93 12.44 11.58
C TRP A 288 -25.42 11.38 12.54
N LEU A 289 -25.70 11.58 13.83
CA LEU A 289 -25.40 10.65 14.90
C LEU A 289 -26.48 9.57 14.97
N GLY A 290 -26.06 8.31 14.90
CA GLY A 290 -26.90 7.13 15.05
C GLY A 290 -27.10 6.69 16.51
N PRO A 291 -28.00 5.72 16.75
CA PRO A 291 -28.32 5.24 18.08
C PRO A 291 -27.22 4.36 18.71
N LEU A 292 -26.28 3.84 17.91
CA LEU A 292 -25.20 2.96 18.37
C LEU A 292 -23.86 3.68 18.55
N CYS A 293 -23.87 5.02 18.59
CA CYS A 293 -22.71 5.86 18.80
C CYS A 293 -22.96 6.84 19.93
N TYR A 294 -21.99 7.01 20.83
CA TYR A 294 -21.96 8.15 21.73
C TYR A 294 -21.27 9.33 21.05
N LYS A 295 -21.88 10.51 21.19
CA LYS A 295 -21.22 11.80 21.03
C LYS A 295 -20.80 12.30 22.41
N LEU A 296 -19.55 12.74 22.53
CA LEU A 296 -19.03 13.46 23.68
C LEU A 296 -18.69 14.88 23.22
N GLN A 297 -19.21 15.87 23.92
CA GLN A 297 -19.00 17.28 23.62
C GLN A 297 -18.80 18.05 24.92
N SER A 298 -17.73 18.83 25.02
CA SER A 298 -17.44 19.64 26.20
C SER A 298 -18.60 20.58 26.52
N THR A 299 -18.96 20.65 27.79
CA THR A 299 -19.95 21.58 28.32
C THR A 299 -19.38 23.00 28.51
N ASP A 300 -18.05 23.11 28.61
CA ASP A 300 -17.32 24.37 28.73
C ASP A 300 -15.96 24.31 27.99
N LEU A 301 -15.91 24.93 26.82
CA LEU A 301 -14.69 25.02 25.98
C LEU A 301 -13.57 25.85 26.61
N THR A 302 -13.85 26.61 27.67
CA THR A 302 -12.83 27.30 28.48
C THR A 302 -12.17 26.36 29.50
N VAL A 303 -12.68 25.13 29.63
CA VAL A 303 -12.09 24.08 30.48
C VAL A 303 -11.52 22.95 29.63
N LEU A 304 -12.25 22.50 28.60
CA LEU A 304 -11.87 21.32 27.83
C LEU A 304 -12.10 21.52 26.33
N ILE A 305 -11.03 21.40 25.55
CA ILE A 305 -11.10 21.45 24.09
C ILE A 305 -11.51 20.08 23.53
N ASN A 306 -12.58 20.03 22.72
CA ASN A 306 -13.08 18.79 22.12
C ASN A 306 -12.01 18.01 21.34
N LYS A 307 -11.16 18.74 20.60
CA LYS A 307 -10.06 18.14 19.83
C LYS A 307 -8.96 17.55 20.72
N TYR A 308 -8.67 18.17 21.86
CA TYR A 308 -7.76 17.61 22.87
C TYR A 308 -8.35 16.31 23.44
N LEU A 309 -9.63 16.32 23.82
CA LEU A 309 -10.34 15.13 24.29
C LEU A 309 -10.29 13.99 23.27
N PHE A 310 -10.48 14.30 21.98
CA PHE A 310 -10.33 13.34 20.90
C PHE A 310 -8.95 12.69 20.90
N TYR A 311 -7.87 13.47 20.93
CA TYR A 311 -6.51 12.94 20.90
C TYR A 311 -6.18 12.12 22.15
N PHE A 312 -6.61 12.58 23.33
CA PHE A 312 -6.43 11.85 24.58
C PHE A 312 -7.12 10.48 24.51
N LEU A 313 -8.43 10.45 24.23
CA LEU A 313 -9.18 9.20 24.15
C LEU A 313 -8.68 8.28 23.04
N GLN A 314 -8.22 8.83 21.90
CA GLN A 314 -7.61 8.06 20.83
C GLN A 314 -6.29 7.40 21.27
N SER A 315 -5.43 8.12 22.01
CA SER A 315 -4.17 7.56 22.55
C SER A 315 -4.39 6.50 23.65
N ARG A 316 -5.57 6.51 24.27
CA ARG A 316 -5.96 5.61 25.37
C ARG A 316 -7.17 4.75 25.00
N SER A 317 -7.28 4.31 23.75
CA SER A 317 -8.41 3.49 23.28
C SER A 317 -8.62 2.22 24.10
N GLU A 318 -7.56 1.68 24.72
CA GLU A 318 -7.64 0.55 25.65
C GLU A 318 -8.49 0.83 26.89
N MET A 319 -8.56 2.09 27.37
CA MET A 319 -9.46 2.46 28.46
C MET A 319 -10.93 2.25 28.06
N LEU A 320 -11.28 2.62 26.83
CA LEU A 320 -12.63 2.41 26.29
C LEU A 320 -12.91 0.93 26.01
N LEU A 321 -11.92 0.18 25.55
CA LEU A 321 -12.01 -1.27 25.38
C LEU A 321 -12.22 -1.99 26.72
N GLY A 322 -11.57 -1.54 27.80
CA GLY A 322 -11.72 -2.09 29.15
C GLY A 322 -13.13 -1.93 29.73
N LEU A 323 -13.92 -0.97 29.24
CA LEU A 323 -15.33 -0.81 29.64
C LEU A 323 -16.28 -1.80 28.96
N LYS A 324 -15.79 -2.54 27.95
CA LYS A 324 -16.59 -3.48 27.17
C LYS A 324 -17.15 -4.58 28.07
N LYS A 325 -18.47 -4.75 28.05
CA LYS A 325 -19.15 -5.88 28.69
C LYS A 325 -19.34 -7.03 27.70
N GLU A 326 -18.99 -8.24 28.13
CA GLU A 326 -19.15 -9.47 27.35
C GLU A 326 -20.30 -10.30 27.91
N GLY A 327 -21.33 -10.48 27.09
CA GLY A 327 -22.56 -11.23 27.43
C GLY A 327 -23.59 -11.23 26.29
N GLY A 328 -23.17 -10.82 25.08
CA GLY A 328 -24.01 -10.50 23.92
C GLY A 328 -23.20 -9.66 22.92
N VAL A 329 -23.87 -8.84 22.11
CA VAL A 329 -23.16 -7.84 21.27
C VAL A 329 -22.35 -6.92 22.19
N PRO A 330 -21.02 -6.79 21.98
CA PRO A 330 -20.18 -5.95 22.82
C PRO A 330 -20.73 -4.54 22.97
N ALA A 331 -20.72 -4.01 24.20
CA ALA A 331 -21.30 -2.72 24.50
C ALA A 331 -20.51 -1.98 25.59
N VAL A 332 -20.51 -0.66 25.51
CA VAL A 332 -20.05 0.27 26.55
C VAL A 332 -21.26 1.01 27.10
N ASN A 333 -21.47 0.94 28.41
CA ASN A 333 -22.56 1.65 29.06
C ASN A 333 -22.18 3.10 29.33
N LYS A 334 -23.13 4.03 29.17
CA LYS A 334 -22.94 5.44 29.52
C LYS A 334 -22.51 5.60 30.97
N SER A 335 -23.05 4.80 31.90
CA SER A 335 -22.70 4.82 33.32
C SER A 335 -21.24 4.52 33.60
N ASP A 336 -20.60 3.68 32.78
CA ASP A 336 -19.18 3.34 32.91
C ASP A 336 -18.33 4.42 32.23
N LEU A 337 -18.78 4.91 31.06
CA LEU A 337 -18.08 5.94 30.29
C LEU A 337 -17.93 7.28 31.04
N VAL A 338 -18.97 7.70 31.78
CA VAL A 338 -18.94 8.96 32.56
C VAL A 338 -17.94 8.91 33.72
N GLN A 339 -17.53 7.73 34.18
CA GLN A 339 -16.60 7.55 35.30
C GLN A 339 -15.14 7.55 34.88
N LEU A 340 -14.84 7.54 33.57
CA LEU A 340 -13.46 7.63 33.12
C LEU A 340 -12.83 8.94 33.59
N GLU A 341 -11.61 8.87 34.08
CA GLU A 341 -10.84 10.05 34.44
C GLU A 341 -9.99 10.51 33.27
N ILE A 342 -9.95 11.82 33.04
CA ILE A 342 -9.12 12.46 32.03
C ILE A 342 -8.29 13.58 32.66
N PRO A 343 -7.05 13.80 32.19
CA PRO A 343 -6.22 14.90 32.63
C PRO A 343 -6.70 16.19 31.98
N VAL A 344 -6.82 17.25 32.76
CA VAL A 344 -7.24 18.57 32.32
C VAL A 344 -6.11 19.57 32.56
N PRO A 345 -5.09 19.60 31.68
CA PRO A 345 -4.06 20.63 31.73
C PRO A 345 -4.65 22.00 31.36
N SER A 346 -3.87 23.06 31.55
CA SER A 346 -4.27 24.43 31.15
C SER A 346 -4.72 24.49 29.68
N LEU A 347 -5.63 25.42 29.36
CA LEU A 347 -6.09 25.62 27.97
C LEU A 347 -4.93 25.85 27.00
N GLU A 348 -3.91 26.59 27.42
CA GLU A 348 -2.74 26.86 26.58
C GLU A 348 -1.98 25.58 26.24
N GLU A 349 -1.86 24.68 27.21
CA GLU A 349 -1.25 23.37 26.99
C GLU A 349 -2.12 22.47 26.11
N GLN A 350 -3.44 22.46 26.31
CA GLN A 350 -4.37 21.73 25.42
C GLN A 350 -4.25 22.23 23.97
N LYS A 351 -4.22 23.55 23.75
CA LYS A 351 -4.02 24.15 22.41
C LYS A 351 -2.68 23.76 21.80
N ARG A 352 -1.60 23.80 22.61
CA ARG A 352 -0.25 23.42 22.17
C ARG A 352 -0.22 21.97 21.70
N ILE A 353 -0.79 21.06 22.49
CA ILE A 353 -0.89 19.63 22.15
C ILE A 353 -1.69 19.44 20.86
N VAL A 354 -2.88 20.04 20.78
CA VAL A 354 -3.75 19.95 19.59
C VAL A 354 -3.02 20.45 18.34
N ALA A 355 -2.37 21.62 18.40
CA ALA A 355 -1.66 22.18 17.26
C ALA A 355 -0.52 21.28 16.75
N ILE A 356 0.19 20.61 17.66
CA ILE A 356 1.25 19.65 17.29
C ILE A 356 0.64 18.40 16.66
N LEU A 357 -0.39 17.82 17.27
CA LEU A 357 -1.00 16.56 16.81
C LEU A 357 -1.79 16.74 15.51
N ASP A 358 -2.49 17.86 15.31
CA ASP A 358 -3.16 18.19 14.04
C ASP A 358 -2.15 18.26 12.89
N LYS A 359 -0.98 18.88 13.12
CA LYS A 359 0.07 18.95 12.11
C LYS A 359 0.60 17.57 11.71
N PHE A 360 0.77 16.66 12.67
CA PHE A 360 1.18 15.29 12.38
C PHE A 360 0.08 14.47 11.68
N ASP A 361 -1.17 14.61 12.13
CA ASP A 361 -2.31 13.89 11.56
C ASP A 361 -2.54 14.29 10.10
N ALA A 362 -2.52 15.61 9.80
CA ALA A 362 -2.60 16.13 8.44
C ALA A 362 -1.48 15.57 7.55
N LEU A 363 -0.24 15.50 8.05
CA LEU A 363 0.89 14.99 7.28
C LEU A 363 0.81 13.47 7.01
N THR A 364 0.30 12.67 7.95
CA THR A 364 0.40 11.20 7.90
C THR A 364 -0.87 10.47 7.47
N ASN A 365 -2.04 11.09 7.65
CA ASN A 365 -3.33 10.44 7.42
C ASN A 365 -4.18 11.16 6.38
N SER A 366 -3.90 12.41 6.04
CA SER A 366 -4.68 13.14 5.05
C SER A 366 -4.46 12.62 3.63
N ILE A 367 -5.56 12.23 2.99
CA ILE A 367 -5.63 11.91 1.55
C ILE A 367 -5.79 13.16 0.67
N THR A 368 -5.99 14.34 1.27
CA THR A 368 -6.15 15.61 0.54
C THR A 368 -4.93 16.52 0.63
N GLU A 369 -4.02 16.36 1.58
CA GLU A 369 -2.85 17.26 1.72
C GLU A 369 -1.61 16.63 2.38
N GLY A 370 -1.65 15.34 2.74
CA GLY A 370 -0.55 14.63 3.40
C GLY A 370 0.28 13.76 2.46
N LEU A 371 1.25 13.05 3.05
CA LEU A 371 2.07 12.05 2.38
C LEU A 371 1.25 10.97 1.63
N PRO A 372 0.10 10.48 2.13
CA PRO A 372 -0.73 9.55 1.36
C PRO A 372 -1.17 10.12 -0.01
N ARG A 373 -1.54 11.40 -0.07
CA ARG A 373 -1.89 12.06 -1.34
C ARG A 373 -0.68 12.15 -2.26
N GLU A 374 0.48 12.52 -1.73
CA GLU A 374 1.69 12.60 -2.54
C GLU A 374 2.06 11.24 -3.13
N ILE A 375 2.02 10.18 -2.32
CA ILE A 375 2.27 8.80 -2.78
C ILE A 375 1.30 8.41 -3.90
N GLU A 376 0.00 8.66 -3.74
CA GLU A 376 -1.00 8.36 -4.77
C GLU A 376 -0.72 9.13 -6.09
N LEU A 377 -0.37 10.42 -5.98
CA LEU A 377 -0.02 11.24 -7.15
C LEU A 377 1.27 10.75 -7.83
N ARG A 378 2.27 10.31 -7.07
CA ARG A 378 3.50 9.71 -7.61
C ARG A 378 3.23 8.38 -8.29
N GLN A 379 2.34 7.55 -7.74
CA GLN A 379 1.92 6.30 -8.36
C GLN A 379 1.21 6.55 -9.68
N LYS A 380 0.24 7.47 -9.72
CA LYS A 380 -0.44 7.88 -10.97
C LYS A 380 0.55 8.45 -12.00
N GLN A 381 1.50 9.26 -11.55
CA GLN A 381 2.55 9.79 -12.41
C GLN A 381 3.45 8.68 -12.96
N TYR A 382 3.87 7.73 -12.11
CA TYR A 382 4.64 6.55 -12.50
C TYR A 382 3.89 5.73 -13.55
N GLU A 383 2.61 5.41 -13.34
CA GLU A 383 1.80 4.65 -14.27
C GLU A 383 1.69 5.36 -15.62
N TYR A 384 1.39 6.66 -15.62
CA TYR A 384 1.33 7.46 -16.84
C TYR A 384 2.66 7.44 -17.61
N TYR A 385 3.80 7.67 -16.94
CA TYR A 385 5.10 7.67 -17.61
C TYR A 385 5.56 6.27 -18.00
N ARG A 386 5.26 5.23 -17.22
CA ARG A 386 5.50 3.83 -17.60
C ARG A 386 4.77 3.50 -18.89
N ASP A 387 3.47 3.80 -18.95
CA ASP A 387 2.66 3.47 -20.11
C ASP A 387 3.09 4.30 -21.32
N LEU A 388 3.46 5.57 -21.13
CA LEU A 388 4.03 6.41 -22.19
C LEU A 388 5.38 5.89 -22.72
N LEU A 389 6.33 5.59 -21.82
CA LEU A 389 7.70 5.21 -22.19
C LEU A 389 7.78 3.78 -22.75
N LEU A 390 6.78 2.96 -22.46
CA LEU A 390 6.66 1.59 -22.95
C LEU A 390 5.57 1.44 -24.02
N SER A 391 4.93 2.53 -24.42
CA SER A 391 4.04 2.55 -25.57
C SER A 391 4.87 2.84 -26.81
N PHE A 392 4.88 1.87 -27.72
CA PHE A 392 5.51 2.00 -29.02
C PHE A 392 4.46 1.76 -30.11
N PRO A 393 4.53 2.45 -31.26
CA PRO A 393 3.61 2.20 -32.35
C PRO A 393 3.73 0.75 -32.82
N LYS A 394 2.58 0.10 -33.06
CA LYS A 394 2.54 -1.20 -33.72
C LYS A 394 2.52 -0.96 -35.24
N SER A 395 3.07 -1.89 -36.02
CA SER A 395 3.19 -1.74 -37.49
C SER A 395 1.87 -1.47 -38.21
N GLU A 396 0.72 -1.85 -37.63
CA GLU A 396 -0.62 -1.57 -38.17
C GLU A 396 -1.09 -0.12 -37.96
N GLU A 397 -0.50 0.63 -37.03
CA GLU A 397 -0.87 2.03 -36.72
C GLU A 397 -0.07 3.06 -37.55
N ILE A 398 0.99 2.64 -38.24
CA ILE A 398 1.85 3.51 -39.06
C ILE A 398 1.29 3.65 -40.49
N GLU A 399 0.34 2.80 -40.90
CA GLU A 399 -0.28 2.79 -42.23
C GLU A 399 -1.67 3.49 -42.30
N ALA A 400 -2.14 4.08 -41.20
CA ALA A 400 -3.40 4.85 -41.12
C ALA A 400 -3.12 6.35 -40.87
#